data_AF-A0A3M1X4E0-F1
#
_entry.id   AF-A0A3M1X4E0-F1
#
_cell.length_a   1.000
_cell.length_b   1.000
_cell.length_c   1.000
_cell.angle_alpha   90.00
_cell.angle_beta   90.00
_cell.angle_gamma   90.00
#
_symmetry.space_group_name_H-M   'P 1'
#
loop_
_entity.id
_entity.type
_entity.pdbx_description
1 polymer ?
#
loop_
_entity_poly.entity_id
_entity_poly.type
_entity_poly.pdbx_seq_one_letter_code
_entity_poly.pdbx_strand_id
1 'polypeptide(L)'
;MVRELSHEEIVEYVKRIFGGYPVTDVGMEAIRVLMQSRYEGMIVVDDRCRTIFLSRANEKFFGVSTEEALFRPFPEISPSTRLNVVVETGRPEIGDVHIYDGGEMRIVARIPIIGEGKSVKGAIGKIIFYNCEKLNELARTVAVLKARLKKREKETQGKREIPYTFNDILYVNDRMGEIVSLARKIASTDSSVLITGETGTGKELFAQAIHGESRRRNGPFVSVNCSSIPEELAESELFGFREGAFSGARKGGKKGKFHLAEGGTIFLDEIHELPLRLQSKLLRAIQEKEIDPVGSDEKPEKVDFRLIAASNQNLEDLVEKKRFRADLFFRLNQTRIHIPPLRERKDDIEFYLNHFLEEVSLKVGITRKRFTRRALSFLLEYSWPGNIRELKNVVEQALWSSRGTSIDVGDLPEYMKKVRFPEEGNGRLTLREYLDRAERSAIIDALKRAGGSRTRAAELLGLHRSALFKKMRKHGIEEREIWG
;
A
#
# COMPACT_ATOMS: atom_id res chain seq x y z
N MET A 1 60.91 8.30 1.64
CA MET A 1 61.61 7.24 2.38
C MET A 1 61.11 7.36 3.80
N VAL A 2 60.50 6.32 4.36
CA VAL A 2 59.97 6.39 5.73
C VAL A 2 61.17 6.43 6.66
N ARG A 3 61.32 7.53 7.40
CA ARG A 3 62.42 7.71 8.35
C ARG A 3 62.08 6.94 9.62
N GLU A 4 62.96 6.04 10.05
CA GLU A 4 62.88 5.44 11.38
C GLU A 4 63.19 6.50 12.44
N LEU A 5 62.37 6.55 13.48
CA LEU A 5 62.56 7.44 14.61
C LEU A 5 63.57 6.82 15.58
N SER A 6 64.44 7.66 16.14
CA SER A 6 65.32 7.25 17.23
C SER A 6 64.51 6.92 18.49
N HIS A 7 65.12 6.17 19.42
CA HIS A 7 64.50 5.84 20.70
C HIS A 7 64.06 7.09 21.49
N GLU A 8 64.87 8.15 21.46
CA GLU A 8 64.56 9.43 22.12
C GLU A 8 63.36 10.12 21.48
N GLU A 9 63.31 10.17 20.15
CA GLU A 9 62.16 10.71 19.41
C GLU A 9 60.89 9.92 19.71
N ILE A 10 60.94 8.58 19.75
CA ILE A 10 59.78 7.74 20.08
C ILE A 10 59.24 8.08 21.48
N VAL A 11 60.13 8.18 22.47
CA VAL A 11 59.74 8.53 23.85
C VAL A 11 59.08 9.91 23.91
N GLU A 12 59.59 10.87 23.16
CA GLU A 12 59.02 12.22 23.07
C GLU A 12 57.63 12.21 22.40
N TYR A 13 57.47 11.49 21.29
CA TYR A 13 56.19 11.33 20.62
C TYR A 13 55.15 10.67 21.52
N VAL A 14 55.51 9.62 22.25
CA VAL A 14 54.62 8.94 23.21
C VAL A 14 54.21 9.90 24.32
N LYS A 15 55.15 10.64 24.92
CA LYS A 15 54.83 11.66 25.93
C LYS A 15 53.86 12.72 25.38
N ARG A 16 54.04 13.14 24.12
CA ARG A 16 53.15 14.10 23.46
C ARG A 16 51.75 13.55 23.22
N ILE A 17 51.61 12.25 22.93
CA ILE A 17 50.30 11.58 22.78
C ILE A 17 49.51 11.63 24.09
N PHE A 18 50.15 11.36 25.24
CA PHE A 18 49.52 11.42 26.56
C PHE A 18 49.40 12.84 27.11
N GLY A 19 50.12 13.82 26.54
CA GLY A 19 50.06 15.22 26.95
C GLY A 19 50.47 15.39 28.42
N GLY A 20 49.56 15.89 29.25
CA GLY A 20 49.79 16.08 30.69
C GLY A 20 49.56 14.82 31.55
N TYR A 21 49.11 13.70 30.94
CA TYR A 21 48.89 12.45 31.67
C TYR A 21 50.16 11.60 31.74
N PRO A 22 50.39 10.87 32.86
CA PRO A 22 51.53 9.97 32.96
C PRO A 22 51.41 8.82 31.96
N VAL A 23 52.54 8.47 31.32
CA VAL A 23 52.63 7.29 30.46
C VAL A 23 52.71 6.06 31.37
N THR A 24 51.59 5.34 31.49
CA THR A 24 51.51 4.09 32.25
C THR A 24 51.48 2.88 31.32
N ASP A 25 51.84 1.73 31.88
CA ASP A 25 51.65 0.40 31.32
C ASP A 25 50.21 0.16 30.83
N VAL A 26 49.19 0.57 31.61
CA VAL A 26 47.78 0.50 31.18
C VAL A 26 47.50 1.41 29.99
N GLY A 27 48.05 2.63 29.98
CA GLY A 27 47.90 3.56 28.87
C GLY A 27 48.50 3.03 27.57
N MET A 28 49.70 2.46 27.64
CA MET A 28 50.37 1.84 26.50
C MET A 28 49.59 0.63 25.96
N GLU A 29 49.06 -0.20 26.86
CA GLU A 29 48.27 -1.36 26.46
C GLU A 29 46.90 -0.95 25.86
N ALA A 30 46.31 0.15 26.33
CA ALA A 30 45.10 0.72 25.72
C ALA A 30 45.34 1.17 24.27
N ILE A 31 46.48 1.83 23.98
CA ILE A 31 46.86 2.20 22.60
C ILE A 31 47.03 0.95 21.73
N ARG A 32 47.70 -0.08 22.25
CA ARG A 32 47.85 -1.38 21.55
C ARG A 32 46.49 -1.98 21.20
N VAL A 33 45.56 -2.02 22.15
CA VAL A 33 44.20 -2.57 21.96
C VAL A 33 43.41 -1.77 20.93
N LEU A 34 43.50 -0.43 20.95
CA LEU A 34 42.83 0.43 19.97
C LEU A 34 43.37 0.22 18.55
N MET A 35 44.69 0.11 18.40
CA MET A 35 45.32 -0.09 17.09
C MET A 35 45.14 -1.52 16.56
N GLN A 36 45.13 -2.53 17.43
CA GLN A 36 44.96 -3.95 17.08
C GLN A 36 43.58 -4.52 17.42
N SER A 37 42.54 -3.69 17.39
CA SER A 37 41.18 -4.14 17.68
C SER A 37 40.78 -5.30 16.76
N ARG A 38 40.19 -6.35 17.33
CA ARG A 38 39.60 -7.47 16.56
C ARG A 38 38.27 -7.08 15.91
N TYR A 39 37.68 -5.97 16.36
CA TYR A 39 36.34 -5.51 16.02
C TYR A 39 36.30 -4.11 15.41
N GLU A 40 37.44 -3.43 15.21
CA GLU A 40 37.57 -2.17 14.48
C GLU A 40 38.84 -2.20 13.64
N GLY A 41 38.68 -2.31 12.32
CA GLY A 41 39.81 -2.48 11.41
C GLY A 41 40.49 -1.13 11.19
N MET A 42 41.76 -1.01 11.55
CA MET A 42 42.56 0.21 11.36
C MET A 42 43.65 0.00 10.29
N ILE A 43 43.84 1.02 9.45
CA ILE A 43 44.91 1.17 8.47
C ILE A 43 45.54 2.55 8.65
N VAL A 44 46.86 2.63 8.49
CA VAL A 44 47.56 3.91 8.36
C VAL A 44 48.36 3.90 7.07
N VAL A 45 48.27 4.98 6.30
CA VAL A 45 49.06 5.21 5.09
C VAL A 45 49.88 6.49 5.18
N ASP A 46 51.01 6.56 4.48
CA ASP A 46 51.82 7.77 4.35
C ASP A 46 51.24 8.79 3.35
N ASP A 47 51.96 9.89 3.14
CA ASP A 47 51.65 10.98 2.19
C ASP A 47 51.63 10.55 0.70
N ARG A 48 52.12 9.34 0.40
CA ARG A 48 52.04 8.71 -0.93
C ARG A 48 51.06 7.54 -0.95
N CYS A 49 50.20 7.42 0.06
CA CYS A 49 49.23 6.36 0.23
C CYS A 49 49.86 4.94 0.30
N ARG A 50 51.10 4.81 0.76
CA ARG A 50 51.71 3.50 1.06
C ARG A 50 51.36 3.07 2.47
N THR A 51 51.08 1.80 2.67
CA THR A 51 50.69 1.25 3.97
C THR A 51 51.83 1.31 4.97
N ILE A 52 51.58 1.92 6.13
CA ILE A 52 52.50 2.02 7.27
C ILE A 52 52.04 1.09 8.40
N PHE A 53 50.73 0.87 8.51
CA PHE A 53 50.16 -0.01 9.52
C PHE A 53 48.90 -0.69 8.99
N LEU A 54 48.78 -1.97 9.27
CA LEU A 54 47.59 -2.78 9.01
C LEU A 54 47.23 -3.55 10.28
N SER A 55 46.02 -3.35 10.79
CA SER A 55 45.54 -4.15 11.94
C SER A 55 45.25 -5.61 11.54
N ARG A 56 45.32 -6.52 12.51
CA ARG A 56 44.99 -7.95 12.31
C ARG A 56 43.57 -8.20 11.76
N ALA A 57 42.62 -7.34 12.09
CA ALA A 57 41.27 -7.45 11.53
C ALA A 57 41.26 -7.19 10.02
N ASN A 58 42.14 -6.30 9.54
CA ASN A 58 42.26 -5.99 8.13
C ASN A 58 43.10 -7.01 7.36
N GLU A 59 44.07 -7.68 8.00
CA GLU A 59 44.78 -8.80 7.36
C GLU A 59 43.81 -9.87 6.86
N LYS A 60 42.87 -10.27 7.72
CA LYS A 60 41.82 -11.24 7.36
C LYS A 60 40.88 -10.74 6.28
N PHE A 61 40.57 -9.44 6.31
CA PHE A 61 39.60 -8.84 5.38
C PHE A 61 40.17 -8.67 3.97
N PHE A 62 41.41 -8.20 3.85
CA PHE A 62 42.08 -8.02 2.55
C PHE A 62 42.82 -9.28 2.08
N GLY A 63 42.99 -10.29 2.96
CA GLY A 63 43.71 -11.52 2.63
C GLY A 63 45.21 -11.31 2.43
N VAL A 64 45.79 -10.29 3.08
CA VAL A 64 47.21 -9.90 2.96
C VAL A 64 47.80 -9.78 4.36
N SER A 65 49.01 -10.30 4.58
CA SER A 65 49.67 -10.18 5.88
C SER A 65 50.20 -8.76 6.12
N THR A 66 50.42 -8.37 7.38
CA THR A 66 51.02 -7.05 7.69
C THR A 66 52.39 -6.89 7.02
N GLU A 67 53.19 -7.95 6.94
CA GLU A 67 54.51 -7.94 6.30
C GLU A 67 54.43 -7.69 4.79
N GLU A 68 53.48 -8.33 4.11
CA GLU A 68 53.22 -8.14 2.68
C GLU A 68 52.62 -6.77 2.35
N ALA A 69 51.82 -6.22 3.28
CA ALA A 69 51.19 -4.93 3.10
C ALA A 69 52.15 -3.76 3.34
N LEU A 70 53.19 -3.95 4.17
CA LEU A 70 54.07 -2.88 4.59
C LEU A 70 54.76 -2.19 3.40
N PHE A 71 54.65 -0.87 3.32
CA PHE A 71 55.13 0.02 2.26
C PHE A 71 54.56 -0.21 0.86
N ARG A 72 53.64 -1.16 0.67
CA ARG A 72 52.92 -1.33 -0.59
C ARG A 72 51.89 -0.20 -0.77
N PRO A 73 51.67 0.31 -2.00
CA PRO A 73 50.59 1.26 -2.25
C PRO A 73 49.24 0.66 -1.86
N PHE A 74 48.52 1.29 -0.94
CA PHE A 74 47.25 0.76 -0.47
C PHE A 74 46.19 0.60 -1.57
N PRO A 75 46.11 1.47 -2.60
CA PRO A 75 45.23 1.26 -3.74
C PRO A 75 45.48 -0.06 -4.52
N GLU A 76 46.64 -0.68 -4.40
CA GLU A 76 46.87 -2.02 -4.99
C GLU A 76 46.29 -3.15 -4.13
N ILE A 77 46.16 -2.93 -2.82
CA ILE A 77 45.58 -3.87 -1.87
C ILE A 77 44.05 -3.73 -1.86
N SER A 78 43.56 -2.48 -1.95
CA SER A 78 42.15 -2.15 -2.04
C SER A 78 41.94 -1.08 -3.13
N PRO A 79 41.66 -1.49 -4.37
CA PRO A 79 41.44 -0.58 -5.50
C PRO A 79 40.32 0.44 -5.27
N SER A 80 39.27 0.02 -4.56
CA SER A 80 38.15 0.88 -4.19
C SER A 80 38.47 1.91 -3.09
N THR A 81 39.66 1.90 -2.47
CA THR A 81 39.98 2.82 -1.38
C THR A 81 39.88 4.29 -1.77
N ARG A 82 39.52 5.13 -0.81
CA ARG A 82 39.57 6.60 -0.93
C ARG A 82 40.57 7.24 0.03
N LEU A 83 41.47 6.45 0.61
CA LEU A 83 42.53 7.01 1.47
C LEU A 83 43.46 7.94 0.69
N ASN A 84 43.72 7.67 -0.60
CA ASN A 84 44.44 8.57 -1.49
C ASN A 84 43.74 9.92 -1.62
N VAL A 85 42.41 9.94 -1.76
CA VAL A 85 41.62 11.18 -1.84
C VAL A 85 41.76 12.00 -0.56
N VAL A 86 41.72 11.37 0.60
CA VAL A 86 41.89 12.06 1.89
C VAL A 86 43.32 12.58 2.07
N VAL A 87 44.33 11.82 1.61
CA VAL A 87 45.73 12.26 1.61
C VAL A 87 45.93 13.49 0.70
N GLU A 88 45.35 13.47 -0.50
CA GLU A 88 45.45 14.57 -1.48
C GLU A 88 44.69 15.82 -1.04
N THR A 89 43.48 15.66 -0.50
CA THR A 89 42.57 16.78 -0.20
C THR A 89 42.76 17.33 1.21
N GLY A 90 43.30 16.53 2.14
CA GLY A 90 43.36 16.86 3.56
C GLY A 90 41.99 16.98 4.23
N ARG A 91 40.91 16.50 3.61
CA ARG A 91 39.54 16.55 4.14
C ARG A 91 39.13 15.19 4.72
N PRO A 92 38.62 15.13 5.96
CA PRO A 92 38.15 13.88 6.54
C PRO A 92 36.83 13.40 5.92
N GLU A 93 36.67 12.08 5.79
CA GLU A 93 35.43 11.39 5.41
C GLU A 93 35.00 10.52 6.60
N ILE A 94 33.92 10.87 7.31
CA ILE A 94 33.55 10.21 8.58
C ILE A 94 32.11 9.71 8.50
N GLY A 95 31.91 8.41 8.75
CA GLY A 95 30.57 7.82 8.75
C GLY A 95 30.07 7.44 7.36
N ASP A 96 30.94 7.44 6.36
CA ASP A 96 30.59 7.11 4.97
C ASP A 96 30.42 5.60 4.79
N VAL A 97 29.46 5.23 3.94
CA VAL A 97 29.29 3.85 3.49
C VAL A 97 30.29 3.59 2.37
N HIS A 98 31.21 2.66 2.61
CA HIS A 98 32.13 2.17 1.59
C HIS A 98 31.66 0.81 1.07
N ILE A 99 31.65 0.67 -0.26
CA ILE A 99 31.37 -0.58 -0.95
C ILE A 99 32.71 -1.12 -1.46
N TYR A 100 33.12 -2.28 -0.96
CA TYR A 100 34.36 -2.95 -1.41
C TYR A 100 34.12 -3.77 -2.67
N ASP A 101 35.20 -4.19 -3.33
CA ASP A 101 35.19 -4.86 -4.64
C ASP A 101 34.47 -6.23 -4.66
N GLY A 102 34.08 -6.76 -3.49
CA GLY A 102 33.21 -7.94 -3.31
C GLY A 102 31.74 -7.64 -2.97
N GLY A 103 31.31 -6.37 -3.04
CA GLY A 103 29.95 -5.93 -2.70
C GLY A 103 29.68 -5.75 -1.20
N GLU A 104 30.66 -6.05 -0.35
CA GLU A 104 30.54 -5.83 1.10
C GLU A 104 30.47 -4.34 1.43
N MET A 105 29.48 -3.99 2.27
CA MET A 105 29.29 -2.62 2.76
C MET A 105 29.83 -2.48 4.18
N ARG A 106 30.57 -1.40 4.42
CA ARG A 106 31.07 -1.02 5.76
C ARG A 106 30.90 0.47 5.97
N ILE A 107 30.68 0.87 7.21
CA ILE A 107 30.79 2.28 7.61
C ILE A 107 32.24 2.54 7.99
N VAL A 108 32.85 3.54 7.35
CA VAL A 108 34.27 3.86 7.52
C VAL A 108 34.47 5.31 7.96
N ALA A 109 35.59 5.55 8.62
CA ALA A 109 36.16 6.87 8.82
C ALA A 109 37.55 6.92 8.20
N ARG A 110 37.85 8.00 7.51
CA ARG A 110 39.14 8.31 6.90
C ARG A 110 39.56 9.68 7.38
N ILE A 111 40.63 9.74 8.14
CA ILE A 111 41.07 10.95 8.84
C ILE A 111 42.48 11.28 8.35
N PRO A 112 42.73 12.48 7.80
CA PRO A 112 44.06 12.89 7.38
C PRO A 112 44.95 13.09 8.61
N ILE A 113 46.20 12.67 8.52
CA ILE A 113 47.23 12.92 9.52
C ILE A 113 47.87 14.25 9.16
N ILE A 114 47.61 15.29 9.95
CA ILE A 114 48.12 16.64 9.69
C ILE A 114 49.35 16.88 10.56
N GLY A 115 50.50 17.16 9.93
CA GLY A 115 51.74 17.52 10.61
C GLY A 115 51.85 19.02 10.89
N GLU A 116 52.97 19.41 11.50
CA GLU A 116 53.32 20.82 11.71
C GLU A 116 53.32 21.59 10.37
N GLY A 117 52.78 22.82 10.39
CA GLY A 117 52.60 23.63 9.18
C GLY A 117 51.41 23.26 8.29
N LYS A 118 50.42 22.48 8.79
CA LYS A 118 49.21 22.05 8.05
C LYS A 118 49.48 21.14 6.84
N SER A 119 50.65 20.51 6.77
CA SER A 119 50.97 19.53 5.72
C SER A 119 50.32 18.18 6.03
N VAL A 120 49.73 17.52 5.02
CA VAL A 120 49.20 16.16 5.17
C VAL A 120 50.38 15.18 5.14
N LYS A 121 50.53 14.40 6.20
CA LYS A 121 51.60 13.39 6.38
C LYS A 121 51.14 11.97 6.07
N GLY A 122 49.84 11.78 5.85
CA GLY A 122 49.22 10.49 5.62
C GLY A 122 47.74 10.49 5.96
N ALA A 123 47.16 9.31 6.10
CA ALA A 123 45.76 9.16 6.52
C ALA A 123 45.55 7.88 7.33
N ILE A 124 44.54 7.92 8.19
CA ILE A 124 44.05 6.80 8.98
C ILE A 124 42.73 6.34 8.37
N GLY A 125 42.62 5.07 8.01
CA GLY A 125 41.35 4.41 7.68
C GLY A 125 40.88 3.57 8.86
N LYS A 126 39.62 3.73 9.27
CA LYS A 126 38.99 2.97 10.35
C LYS A 126 37.65 2.42 9.89
N ILE A 127 37.44 1.12 10.06
CA ILE A 127 36.13 0.48 9.91
C ILE A 127 35.38 0.64 11.24
N ILE A 128 34.28 1.40 11.23
CA ILE A 128 33.46 1.69 12.42
C ILE A 128 32.45 0.57 12.67
N PHE A 129 31.86 0.00 11.61
CA PHE A 129 30.88 -1.10 11.72
C PHE A 129 31.16 -2.23 10.73
N TYR A 130 31.23 -3.45 11.27
CA TYR A 130 31.56 -4.68 10.55
C TYR A 130 30.39 -5.28 9.79
N ASN A 131 29.16 -4.86 10.07
CA ASN A 131 28.01 -5.42 9.41
C ASN A 131 26.85 -4.41 9.41
N CYS A 132 26.44 -3.99 8.22
CA CYS A 132 25.26 -3.15 8.03
C CYS A 132 23.95 -3.92 8.32
N GLU A 133 23.97 -5.25 8.50
CA GLU A 133 22.79 -6.03 8.88
C GLU A 133 22.26 -5.64 10.25
N LYS A 134 23.12 -5.43 11.25
CA LYS A 134 22.67 -5.01 12.59
C LYS A 134 22.09 -3.60 12.59
N LEU A 135 22.64 -2.70 11.75
CA LEU A 135 22.06 -1.38 11.51
C LEU A 135 20.70 -1.48 10.80
N ASN A 136 20.57 -2.38 9.83
CA ASN A 136 19.29 -2.68 9.18
C ASN A 136 18.28 -3.30 10.15
N GLU A 137 18.71 -4.17 11.07
CA GLU A 137 17.87 -4.76 12.12
C GLU A 137 17.40 -3.70 13.12
N LEU A 138 18.28 -2.77 13.52
CA LEU A 138 17.93 -1.60 14.32
C LEU A 138 16.96 -0.68 13.55
N ALA A 139 17.20 -0.41 12.27
CA ALA A 139 16.31 0.40 11.44
C ALA A 139 14.92 -0.25 11.30
N ARG A 140 14.86 -1.58 11.11
CA ARG A 140 13.60 -2.36 11.10
C ARG A 140 12.91 -2.30 12.45
N THR A 141 13.65 -2.46 13.54
CA THR A 141 13.11 -2.38 14.90
C THR A 141 12.53 -0.99 15.16
N VAL A 142 13.23 0.07 14.77
CA VAL A 142 12.74 1.45 14.85
C VAL A 142 11.49 1.65 13.98
N ALA A 143 11.44 1.09 12.77
CA ALA A 143 10.27 1.18 11.90
C ALA A 143 9.05 0.46 12.51
N VAL A 144 9.24 -0.75 13.04
CA VAL A 144 8.20 -1.53 13.73
C VAL A 144 7.74 -0.82 14.99
N LEU A 145 8.66 -0.27 15.79
CA LEU A 145 8.33 0.50 16.98
C LEU A 145 7.57 1.78 16.63
N LYS A 146 7.98 2.51 15.58
CA LYS A 146 7.22 3.68 15.08
C LYS A 146 5.83 3.28 14.59
N ALA A 147 5.68 2.16 13.91
CA ALA A 147 4.37 1.66 13.48
C ALA A 147 3.49 1.25 14.67
N ARG A 148 4.07 0.61 15.70
CA ARG A 148 3.37 0.27 16.95
C ARG A 148 3.03 1.49 17.78
N LEU A 149 3.89 2.50 17.80
CA LEU A 149 3.62 3.78 18.46
C LEU A 149 2.50 4.53 17.74
N LYS A 150 2.52 4.64 16.40
CA LYS A 150 1.38 5.16 15.63
C LYS A 150 0.09 4.39 15.89
N LYS A 151 0.16 3.07 16.02
CA LYS A 151 -0.99 2.23 16.34
C LYS A 151 -1.49 2.47 17.77
N ARG A 152 -0.58 2.61 18.75
CA ARG A 152 -0.90 2.93 20.13
C ARG A 152 -1.40 4.37 20.32
N GLU A 153 -0.85 5.34 19.62
CA GLU A 153 -1.36 6.72 19.56
C GLU A 153 -2.81 6.72 19.05
N LYS A 154 -3.08 5.95 17.99
CA LYS A 154 -4.44 5.70 17.47
C LYS A 154 -5.36 4.95 18.45
N GLU A 155 -4.82 4.04 19.27
CA GLU A 155 -5.60 3.27 20.25
C GLU A 155 -5.83 4.02 21.58
N THR A 156 -4.95 4.96 21.94
CA THR A 156 -5.00 5.71 23.22
C THR A 156 -5.85 6.99 23.11
N GLN A 157 -6.05 7.53 21.91
CA GLN A 157 -7.03 8.58 21.62
C GLN A 157 -8.44 7.98 21.46
N GLY A 158 -9.13 7.77 22.58
CA GLY A 158 -10.52 7.33 22.58
C GLY A 158 -11.45 8.20 21.72
N LYS A 159 -12.12 7.56 20.75
CA LYS A 159 -13.44 7.92 20.18
C LYS A 159 -13.59 9.25 19.41
N ARG A 160 -12.55 9.85 18.83
CA ARG A 160 -12.72 11.16 18.14
C ARG A 160 -12.17 11.34 16.72
N GLU A 161 -11.65 10.34 16.03
CA GLU A 161 -11.12 10.59 14.68
C GLU A 161 -11.79 9.77 13.59
N ILE A 162 -12.19 10.51 12.56
CA ILE A 162 -12.65 10.06 11.26
C ILE A 162 -11.46 9.31 10.64
N PRO A 163 -11.53 7.99 10.47
CA PRO A 163 -10.32 7.21 10.20
C PRO A 163 -9.74 7.42 8.79
N TYR A 164 -10.49 8.06 7.89
CA TYR A 164 -10.10 8.24 6.49
C TYR A 164 -10.54 9.59 5.92
N THR A 165 -9.66 10.15 5.10
CA THR A 165 -9.82 11.37 4.31
C THR A 165 -9.85 11.02 2.82
N PHE A 166 -10.11 12.00 1.94
CA PHE A 166 -10.03 11.76 0.50
C PHE A 166 -8.63 11.36 0.03
N ASN A 167 -7.58 11.66 0.80
CA ASN A 167 -6.21 11.24 0.48
C ASN A 167 -5.98 9.74 0.70
N ASP A 168 -6.83 9.09 1.50
CA ASP A 168 -6.78 7.65 1.75
C ASP A 168 -7.53 6.85 0.67
N ILE A 169 -8.28 7.52 -0.21
CA ILE A 169 -8.92 6.91 -1.36
C ILE A 169 -7.90 6.89 -2.50
N LEU A 170 -7.24 5.75 -2.67
CA LEU A 170 -6.25 5.56 -3.71
C LEU A 170 -6.92 5.30 -5.07
N TYR A 171 -6.41 5.89 -6.14
CA TYR A 171 -6.85 5.64 -7.52
C TYR A 171 -5.80 6.18 -8.51
N VAL A 172 -5.86 5.69 -9.74
CA VAL A 172 -5.11 6.21 -10.91
C VAL A 172 -6.07 6.49 -12.07
N ASN A 173 -7.22 5.82 -12.11
CA ASN A 173 -8.23 6.00 -13.14
C ASN A 173 -8.88 7.40 -13.10
N ASP A 174 -8.99 8.06 -14.25
CA ASP A 174 -9.49 9.44 -14.36
C ASP A 174 -10.94 9.59 -13.88
N ARG A 175 -11.81 8.61 -14.15
CA ARG A 175 -13.22 8.62 -13.72
C ARG A 175 -13.32 8.61 -12.19
N MET A 176 -12.42 7.91 -11.50
CA MET A 176 -12.34 7.96 -10.04
C MET A 176 -11.89 9.34 -9.55
N GLY A 177 -10.98 10.00 -10.27
CA GLY A 177 -10.58 11.38 -9.97
C GLY A 177 -11.73 12.38 -10.06
N GLU A 178 -12.58 12.26 -11.09
CA GLU A 178 -13.79 13.07 -11.22
C GLU A 178 -14.77 12.84 -10.06
N ILE A 179 -14.99 11.57 -9.68
CA ILE A 179 -15.86 11.17 -8.58
C ILE A 179 -15.36 11.75 -7.25
N VAL A 180 -14.05 11.65 -6.97
CA VAL A 180 -13.44 12.21 -5.76
C VAL A 180 -13.55 13.73 -5.74
N SER A 181 -13.36 14.40 -6.88
CA SER A 181 -13.54 15.85 -7.01
C SER A 181 -14.98 16.28 -6.72
N LEU A 182 -15.96 15.56 -7.29
CA LEU A 182 -17.39 15.79 -7.02
C LEU A 182 -17.72 15.57 -5.54
N ALA A 183 -17.24 14.47 -4.95
CA ALA A 183 -17.46 14.15 -3.55
C ALA A 183 -16.90 15.24 -2.62
N ARG A 184 -15.73 15.81 -2.96
CA ARG A 184 -15.13 16.93 -2.23
C ARG A 184 -15.98 18.21 -2.30
N LYS A 185 -16.54 18.53 -3.47
CA LYS A 185 -17.48 19.65 -3.62
C LYS A 185 -18.74 19.44 -2.76
N ILE A 186 -19.30 18.24 -2.78
CA ILE A 186 -20.47 17.86 -1.97
C ILE A 186 -20.15 17.93 -0.47
N ALA A 187 -18.94 17.55 -0.05
CA ALA A 187 -18.51 17.59 1.35
C ALA A 187 -18.63 18.98 1.97
N SER A 188 -18.37 20.04 1.18
CA SER A 188 -18.48 21.44 1.60
C SER A 188 -19.90 21.95 1.88
N THR A 189 -20.92 21.18 1.45
CA THR A 189 -22.34 21.46 1.67
C THR A 189 -22.91 20.62 2.80
N ASP A 190 -24.14 20.93 3.24
CA ASP A 190 -24.85 20.14 4.25
C ASP A 190 -25.91 19.19 3.65
N SER A 191 -25.87 19.00 2.33
CA SER A 191 -26.83 18.16 1.60
C SER A 191 -26.68 16.68 1.97
N SER A 192 -27.81 15.96 1.91
CA SER A 192 -27.83 14.51 2.06
C SER A 192 -27.18 13.84 0.85
N VAL A 193 -26.36 12.82 1.09
CA VAL A 193 -25.59 12.15 0.03
C VAL A 193 -26.02 10.70 -0.09
N LEU A 194 -26.32 10.26 -1.31
CA LEU A 194 -26.54 8.85 -1.63
C LEU A 194 -25.33 8.28 -2.38
N ILE A 195 -24.64 7.34 -1.75
CA ILE A 195 -23.49 6.62 -2.33
C ILE A 195 -23.98 5.29 -2.87
N THR A 196 -23.87 5.09 -4.19
CA THR A 196 -24.25 3.85 -4.86
C THR A 196 -23.02 3.14 -5.39
N GLY A 197 -23.03 1.81 -5.39
CA GLY A 197 -21.95 1.00 -5.91
C GLY A 197 -21.91 -0.38 -5.29
N GLU A 198 -21.33 -1.34 -6.00
CA GLU A 198 -21.30 -2.73 -5.57
C GLU A 198 -20.64 -2.94 -4.20
N THR A 199 -20.88 -4.10 -3.61
CA THR A 199 -20.23 -4.50 -2.36
C THR A 199 -18.72 -4.52 -2.54
N GLY A 200 -17.99 -3.97 -1.55
CA GLY A 200 -16.52 -3.96 -1.55
C GLY A 200 -15.86 -2.86 -2.40
N THR A 201 -16.63 -1.90 -2.94
CA THR A 201 -16.08 -0.75 -3.71
C THR A 201 -15.49 0.37 -2.86
N GLY A 202 -15.76 0.39 -1.55
CA GLY A 202 -15.23 1.40 -0.62
C GLY A 202 -16.23 2.51 -0.23
N LYS A 203 -17.55 2.26 -0.28
CA LYS A 203 -18.59 3.25 0.08
C LYS A 203 -18.40 3.90 1.46
N GLU A 204 -18.00 3.12 2.46
CA GLU A 204 -17.74 3.64 3.82
C GLU A 204 -16.55 4.62 3.86
N LEU A 205 -15.48 4.36 3.08
CA LEU A 205 -14.34 5.28 2.96
C LEU A 205 -14.78 6.62 2.40
N PHE A 206 -15.64 6.62 1.37
CA PHE A 206 -16.22 7.84 0.83
C PHE A 206 -17.09 8.58 1.86
N ALA A 207 -17.92 7.87 2.62
CA ALA A 207 -18.76 8.48 3.65
C ALA A 207 -17.93 9.18 4.74
N GLN A 208 -16.86 8.52 5.20
CA GLN A 208 -15.94 9.08 6.19
C GLN A 208 -15.16 10.27 5.63
N ALA A 209 -14.64 10.17 4.40
CA ALA A 209 -13.95 11.27 3.73
C ALA A 209 -14.85 12.50 3.54
N ILE A 210 -16.11 12.31 3.13
CA ILE A 210 -17.10 13.39 3.00
C ILE A 210 -17.34 14.07 4.34
N HIS A 211 -17.47 13.31 5.42
CA HIS A 211 -17.65 13.88 6.76
C HIS A 211 -16.40 14.64 7.23
N GLY A 212 -15.20 14.08 7.00
CA GLY A 212 -13.91 14.67 7.38
C GLY A 212 -13.59 16.01 6.73
N GLU A 213 -14.12 16.25 5.53
CA GLU A 213 -13.97 17.54 4.84
C GLU A 213 -15.21 18.43 4.92
N SER A 214 -16.20 18.04 5.74
CA SER A 214 -17.41 18.84 5.94
C SER A 214 -17.28 19.91 7.03
N ARG A 215 -18.26 20.81 7.07
CA ARG A 215 -18.43 21.76 8.19
C ARG A 215 -18.68 21.07 9.53
N ARG A 216 -19.16 19.82 9.50
CA ARG A 216 -19.48 18.99 10.67
C ARG A 216 -18.35 18.02 11.05
N ARG A 217 -17.14 18.18 10.49
CA ARG A 217 -15.98 17.29 10.76
C ARG A 217 -15.57 17.16 12.23
N ASN A 218 -15.95 18.13 13.08
CA ASN A 218 -15.67 18.09 14.52
C ASN A 218 -16.83 17.45 15.32
N GLY A 219 -17.96 17.18 14.66
CA GLY A 219 -19.11 16.49 15.25
C GLY A 219 -18.99 14.96 15.14
N PRO A 220 -19.91 14.20 15.75
CA PRO A 220 -19.87 12.75 15.72
C PRO A 220 -20.11 12.18 14.30
N PHE A 221 -19.38 11.12 13.94
CA PHE A 221 -19.71 10.27 12.80
C PHE A 221 -20.33 8.96 13.30
N VAL A 222 -21.63 8.79 13.12
CA VAL A 222 -22.36 7.59 13.55
C VAL A 222 -22.62 6.70 12.35
N SER A 223 -21.87 5.60 12.25
CA SER A 223 -22.06 4.57 11.22
C SER A 223 -23.05 3.51 11.68
N VAL A 224 -24.03 3.19 10.82
CA VAL A 224 -25.04 2.18 11.05
C VAL A 224 -25.17 1.32 9.80
N ASN A 225 -24.88 0.02 9.93
CA ASN A 225 -25.17 -0.93 8.87
C ASN A 225 -26.57 -1.52 9.08
N CYS A 226 -27.51 -1.17 8.20
CA CYS A 226 -28.91 -1.58 8.31
C CYS A 226 -29.08 -3.11 8.22
N SER A 227 -28.22 -3.81 7.47
CA SER A 227 -28.27 -5.28 7.37
C SER A 227 -27.85 -6.02 8.64
N SER A 228 -27.13 -5.35 9.55
CA SER A 228 -26.59 -5.97 10.76
C SER A 228 -27.55 -5.91 11.95
N ILE A 229 -28.60 -5.08 11.87
CA ILE A 229 -29.55 -4.91 12.96
C ILE A 229 -30.75 -5.82 12.70
N PRO A 230 -31.12 -6.71 13.64
CA PRO A 230 -32.36 -7.48 13.53
C PRO A 230 -33.56 -6.56 13.33
N GLU A 231 -34.48 -6.93 12.43
CA GLU A 231 -35.65 -6.11 12.07
C GLU A 231 -36.44 -5.63 13.30
N GLU A 232 -36.62 -6.52 14.29
CA GLU A 232 -37.33 -6.25 15.54
C GLU A 232 -36.65 -5.17 16.41
N LEU A 233 -35.33 -5.01 16.28
CA LEU A 233 -34.55 -4.04 17.05
C LEU A 233 -34.21 -2.78 16.25
N ALA A 234 -34.40 -2.78 14.93
CA ALA A 234 -34.02 -1.70 14.04
C ALA A 234 -34.64 -0.35 14.45
N GLU A 235 -35.90 -0.37 14.86
CA GLU A 235 -36.59 0.85 15.31
C GLU A 235 -35.98 1.42 16.59
N SER A 236 -35.78 0.59 17.61
CA SER A 236 -35.28 1.01 18.91
C SER A 236 -33.79 1.36 18.90
N GLU A 237 -32.99 0.74 18.02
CA GLU A 237 -31.60 1.14 17.80
C GLU A 237 -31.52 2.50 17.10
N LEU A 238 -32.26 2.70 16.00
CA LEU A 238 -32.19 3.91 15.20
C LEU A 238 -32.77 5.12 15.93
N PHE A 239 -33.99 5.00 16.45
CA PHE A 239 -34.77 6.11 17.00
C PHE A 239 -34.76 6.17 18.54
N GLY A 240 -34.30 5.11 19.21
CA GLY A 240 -34.30 5.02 20.67
C GLY A 240 -35.64 4.56 21.24
N PHE A 241 -35.69 4.40 22.56
CA PHE A 241 -36.90 4.05 23.27
C PHE A 241 -36.95 4.69 24.66
N ARG A 242 -38.16 4.97 25.14
CA ARG A 242 -38.40 5.47 26.49
C ARG A 242 -38.57 4.32 27.48
N GLU A 243 -38.42 4.63 28.76
CA GLU A 243 -38.67 3.65 29.82
C GLU A 243 -40.11 3.11 29.71
N GLY A 244 -40.27 1.78 29.82
CA GLY A 244 -41.59 1.14 29.74
C GLY A 244 -42.13 0.91 28.31
N ALA A 245 -41.38 1.22 27.26
CA ALA A 245 -41.85 1.06 25.87
C ALA A 245 -42.21 -0.39 25.48
N PHE A 246 -41.57 -1.40 26.10
CA PHE A 246 -41.86 -2.83 25.90
C PHE A 246 -41.36 -3.66 27.10
N SER A 247 -41.81 -4.92 27.22
CA SER A 247 -41.38 -5.83 28.28
C SER A 247 -39.87 -6.12 28.16
N GLY A 248 -39.07 -5.66 29.12
CA GLY A 248 -37.60 -5.75 29.10
C GLY A 248 -36.89 -4.45 28.74
N ALA A 249 -37.61 -3.34 28.51
CA ALA A 249 -37.00 -2.03 28.33
C ALA A 249 -36.17 -1.62 29.56
N ARG A 250 -34.93 -1.18 29.33
CA ARG A 250 -34.02 -0.75 30.40
C ARG A 250 -34.60 0.47 31.14
N LYS A 251 -34.54 0.46 32.47
CA LYS A 251 -34.84 1.64 33.31
C LYS A 251 -33.98 2.83 32.85
N GLY A 252 -34.60 3.97 32.55
CA GLY A 252 -33.97 5.15 31.96
C GLY A 252 -33.96 5.25 30.42
N GLY A 253 -34.49 4.26 29.69
CA GLY A 253 -34.56 4.27 28.23
C GLY A 253 -33.20 4.15 27.51
N LYS A 254 -33.19 4.39 26.19
CA LYS A 254 -31.98 4.39 25.35
C LYS A 254 -32.09 5.45 24.25
N LYS A 255 -31.06 6.29 24.11
CA LYS A 255 -30.93 7.21 22.97
C LYS A 255 -30.68 6.44 21.66
N GLY A 256 -31.39 6.82 20.60
CA GLY A 256 -31.21 6.24 19.27
C GLY A 256 -29.93 6.69 18.58
N LYS A 257 -29.54 5.99 17.51
CA LYS A 257 -28.38 6.36 16.68
C LYS A 257 -28.49 7.76 16.11
N PHE A 258 -29.69 8.23 15.77
CA PHE A 258 -29.87 9.58 15.27
C PHE A 258 -29.53 10.64 16.32
N HIS A 259 -29.96 10.48 17.58
CA HIS A 259 -29.56 11.36 18.68
C HIS A 259 -28.05 11.35 18.94
N LEU A 260 -27.39 10.21 18.74
CA LEU A 260 -25.93 10.14 18.86
C LEU A 260 -25.20 10.89 17.74
N ALA A 261 -25.88 11.17 16.62
CA ALA A 261 -25.34 11.88 15.46
C ALA A 261 -25.62 13.39 15.49
N GLU A 262 -26.21 13.91 16.57
CA GLU A 262 -26.53 15.32 16.75
C GLU A 262 -25.29 16.22 16.56
N GLY A 263 -25.44 17.28 15.75
CA GLY A 263 -24.35 18.19 15.37
C GLY A 263 -23.32 17.56 14.42
N GLY A 264 -23.51 16.30 14.02
CA GLY A 264 -22.57 15.49 13.26
C GLY A 264 -23.17 14.89 11.99
N THR A 265 -22.77 13.67 11.66
CA THR A 265 -23.22 12.94 10.47
C THR A 265 -23.62 11.52 10.83
N ILE A 266 -24.79 11.09 10.34
CA ILE A 266 -25.20 9.70 10.37
C ILE A 266 -24.95 9.07 8.99
N PHE A 267 -24.26 7.94 8.99
CA PHE A 267 -24.03 7.11 7.82
C PHE A 267 -24.88 5.85 7.91
N LEU A 268 -25.78 5.66 6.95
CA LEU A 268 -26.64 4.46 6.85
C LEU A 268 -26.15 3.59 5.69
N ASP A 269 -25.44 2.51 5.99
CA ASP A 269 -25.00 1.54 4.99
C ASP A 269 -26.08 0.50 4.71
N GLU A 270 -26.12 0.00 3.47
CA GLU A 270 -27.11 -0.96 2.99
C GLU A 270 -28.57 -0.50 3.23
N ILE A 271 -28.88 0.77 2.92
CA ILE A 271 -30.18 1.41 3.25
C ILE A 271 -31.43 0.70 2.69
N HIS A 272 -31.26 -0.09 1.63
CA HIS A 272 -32.35 -0.87 1.03
C HIS A 272 -32.80 -2.05 1.91
N GLU A 273 -31.98 -2.46 2.88
CA GLU A 273 -32.35 -3.48 3.88
C GLU A 273 -33.27 -2.90 4.97
N LEU A 274 -33.53 -1.59 4.99
CA LEU A 274 -34.42 -0.99 5.96
C LEU A 274 -35.89 -1.40 5.70
N PRO A 275 -36.61 -1.94 6.71
CA PRO A 275 -38.02 -2.29 6.58
C PRO A 275 -38.89 -1.12 6.12
N LEU A 276 -39.88 -1.39 5.26
CA LEU A 276 -40.78 -0.38 4.69
C LEU A 276 -41.46 0.51 5.75
N ARG A 277 -41.79 -0.05 6.91
CA ARG A 277 -42.41 0.70 8.03
C ARG A 277 -41.46 1.75 8.61
N LEU A 278 -40.16 1.45 8.67
CA LEU A 278 -39.14 2.37 9.17
C LEU A 278 -38.75 3.42 8.14
N GLN A 279 -38.92 3.14 6.85
CA GLN A 279 -38.68 4.12 5.78
C GLN A 279 -39.56 5.37 5.94
N SER A 280 -40.81 5.26 6.41
CA SER A 280 -41.65 6.43 6.73
C SER A 280 -41.15 7.24 7.92
N LYS A 281 -40.63 6.59 8.97
CA LYS A 281 -40.03 7.29 10.12
C LYS A 281 -38.72 7.98 9.71
N LEU A 282 -37.91 7.31 8.90
CA LEU A 282 -36.70 7.89 8.33
C LEU A 282 -37.01 9.13 7.48
N LEU A 283 -38.04 9.08 6.63
CA LEU A 283 -38.46 10.23 5.84
C LEU A 283 -38.78 11.45 6.72
N ARG A 284 -39.53 11.25 7.81
CA ARG A 284 -39.84 12.32 8.79
C ARG A 284 -38.57 12.85 9.46
N ALA A 285 -37.66 11.98 9.87
CA ALA A 285 -36.37 12.39 10.45
C ALA A 285 -35.54 13.23 9.47
N ILE A 286 -35.61 12.95 8.17
CA ILE A 286 -34.88 13.70 7.14
C ILE A 286 -35.55 15.05 6.83
N GLN A 287 -36.88 15.08 6.73
CA GLN A 287 -37.63 16.27 6.32
C GLN A 287 -37.81 17.26 7.47
N GLU A 288 -38.30 16.79 8.62
CA GLU A 288 -38.68 17.64 9.76
C GLU A 288 -37.56 17.80 10.78
N LYS A 289 -36.47 17.01 10.64
CA LYS A 289 -35.41 16.89 11.65
C LYS A 289 -35.93 16.46 13.01
N GLU A 290 -37.02 15.69 13.02
CA GLU A 290 -37.72 15.25 14.22
C GLU A 290 -37.67 13.72 14.34
N ILE A 291 -37.37 13.23 15.55
CA ILE A 291 -37.30 11.81 15.88
C ILE A 291 -38.27 11.49 17.00
N ASP A 292 -39.00 10.39 16.82
CA ASP A 292 -39.99 9.89 17.75
C ASP A 292 -39.51 8.54 18.33
N PRO A 293 -39.05 8.51 19.59
CA PRO A 293 -38.63 7.28 20.27
C PRO A 293 -39.78 6.29 20.40
N VAL A 294 -39.46 4.98 20.41
CA VAL A 294 -40.47 3.94 20.61
C VAL A 294 -41.15 4.11 21.98
N GLY A 295 -42.48 4.06 21.99
CA GLY A 295 -43.30 4.17 23.19
C GLY A 295 -43.39 5.59 23.77
N SER A 296 -43.07 6.62 22.98
CA SER A 296 -43.23 8.03 23.37
C SER A 296 -44.66 8.51 23.09
N ASP A 297 -45.33 9.04 24.13
CA ASP A 297 -46.57 9.84 23.99
C ASP A 297 -46.29 11.35 23.91
N GLU A 298 -45.01 11.74 23.95
CA GLU A 298 -44.54 13.14 23.93
C GLU A 298 -44.26 13.65 22.50
N LYS A 299 -44.04 14.96 22.38
CA LYS A 299 -43.70 15.62 21.11
C LYS A 299 -42.38 15.08 20.54
N PRO A 300 -42.27 14.95 19.20
CA PRO A 300 -41.02 14.58 18.54
C PRO A 300 -39.85 15.47 18.94
N GLU A 301 -38.66 14.88 19.05
CA GLU A 301 -37.44 15.59 19.43
C GLU A 301 -36.68 16.07 18.20
N LYS A 302 -36.34 17.36 18.16
CA LYS A 302 -35.52 17.92 17.06
C LYS A 302 -34.07 17.51 17.21
N VAL A 303 -33.51 16.93 16.15
CA VAL A 303 -32.10 16.53 16.08
C VAL A 303 -31.50 17.00 14.76
N ASP A 304 -30.49 17.84 14.86
CA ASP A 304 -29.76 18.32 13.69
C ASP A 304 -28.62 17.36 13.32
N PHE A 305 -28.71 16.76 12.14
CA PHE A 305 -27.72 15.83 11.60
C PHE A 305 -27.59 15.97 10.09
N ARG A 306 -26.41 15.66 9.56
CA ARG A 306 -26.21 15.39 8.13
C ARG A 306 -26.42 13.90 7.84
N LEU A 307 -27.06 13.56 6.73
CA LEU A 307 -27.27 12.18 6.30
C LEU A 307 -26.34 11.80 5.14
N ILE A 308 -25.68 10.66 5.26
CA ILE A 308 -25.05 9.94 4.16
C ILE A 308 -25.68 8.55 4.12
N ALA A 309 -26.22 8.12 2.99
CA ALA A 309 -26.79 6.79 2.79
C ALA A 309 -25.99 6.02 1.74
N ALA A 310 -25.88 4.71 1.88
CA ALA A 310 -25.24 3.85 0.90
C ALA A 310 -26.10 2.65 0.51
N SER A 311 -26.00 2.25 -0.76
CA SER A 311 -26.68 1.06 -1.29
C SER A 311 -25.81 0.35 -2.33
N ASN A 312 -25.78 -0.99 -2.30
CA ASN A 312 -25.25 -1.81 -3.38
C ASN A 312 -26.32 -2.24 -4.41
N GLN A 313 -27.61 -2.05 -4.10
CA GLN A 313 -28.72 -2.31 -5.01
C GLN A 313 -29.19 -1.02 -5.68
N ASN A 314 -29.78 -1.17 -6.86
CA ASN A 314 -30.47 -0.12 -7.58
C ASN A 314 -31.78 0.23 -6.85
N LEU A 315 -31.85 1.43 -6.26
CA LEU A 315 -33.01 1.83 -5.46
C LEU A 315 -34.22 2.13 -6.34
N GLU A 316 -34.01 2.58 -7.56
CA GLU A 316 -35.05 2.83 -8.57
C GLU A 316 -35.83 1.54 -8.85
N ASP A 317 -35.12 0.43 -9.11
CA ASP A 317 -35.74 -0.89 -9.32
C ASP A 317 -36.52 -1.36 -8.09
N LEU A 318 -36.04 -1.02 -6.88
CA LEU A 318 -36.73 -1.38 -5.63
C LEU A 318 -37.98 -0.53 -5.40
N VAL A 319 -38.00 0.71 -5.87
CA VAL A 319 -39.19 1.58 -5.88
C VAL A 319 -40.24 1.00 -6.81
N GLU A 320 -39.86 0.61 -8.03
CA GLU A 320 -40.77 -0.05 -8.99
C GLU A 320 -41.38 -1.34 -8.41
N LYS A 321 -40.56 -2.11 -7.69
CA LYS A 321 -40.99 -3.35 -6.99
C LYS A 321 -41.73 -3.10 -5.67
N LYS A 322 -42.00 -1.83 -5.30
CA LYS A 322 -42.64 -1.43 -4.02
C LYS A 322 -41.92 -1.93 -2.76
N ARG A 323 -40.62 -2.23 -2.86
CA ARG A 323 -39.75 -2.61 -1.73
C ARG A 323 -39.04 -1.41 -1.11
N PHE A 324 -39.05 -0.28 -1.80
CA PHE A 324 -38.56 0.99 -1.31
C PHE A 324 -39.56 2.10 -1.61
N ARG A 325 -39.75 3.06 -0.70
CA ARG A 325 -40.71 4.14 -0.92
C ARG A 325 -40.16 5.19 -1.87
N ALA A 326 -40.99 5.60 -2.83
CA ALA A 326 -40.62 6.63 -3.82
C ALA A 326 -40.29 7.98 -3.17
N ASP A 327 -41.07 8.41 -2.17
CA ASP A 327 -40.88 9.68 -1.45
C ASP A 327 -39.52 9.75 -0.74
N LEU A 328 -39.14 8.67 -0.05
CA LEU A 328 -37.82 8.54 0.57
C LEU A 328 -36.70 8.52 -0.47
N PHE A 329 -36.87 7.78 -1.57
CA PHE A 329 -35.88 7.73 -2.65
C PHE A 329 -35.58 9.14 -3.21
N PHE A 330 -36.61 9.92 -3.56
CA PHE A 330 -36.41 11.27 -4.07
C PHE A 330 -35.74 12.20 -3.05
N ARG A 331 -36.01 12.00 -1.75
CA ARG A 331 -35.34 12.78 -0.70
C ARG A 331 -33.88 12.41 -0.54
N LEU A 332 -33.52 11.13 -0.67
CA LEU A 332 -32.14 10.66 -0.60
C LEU A 332 -31.32 11.01 -1.85
N ASN A 333 -31.94 10.94 -3.03
CA ASN A 333 -31.28 11.06 -4.33
C ASN A 333 -31.03 12.53 -4.78
N GLN A 334 -30.93 13.48 -3.84
CA GLN A 334 -30.61 14.88 -4.14
C GLN A 334 -29.17 15.06 -4.61
N THR A 335 -28.24 14.34 -3.97
CA THR A 335 -26.82 14.35 -4.30
C THR A 335 -26.34 12.91 -4.36
N ARG A 336 -26.11 12.40 -5.56
CA ARG A 336 -25.70 11.01 -5.79
C ARG A 336 -24.22 10.92 -6.16
N ILE A 337 -23.53 9.96 -5.57
CA ILE A 337 -22.18 9.54 -5.94
C ILE A 337 -22.26 8.08 -6.33
N HIS A 338 -21.88 7.75 -7.57
CA HIS A 338 -21.81 6.37 -8.03
C HIS A 338 -20.36 5.92 -8.11
N ILE A 339 -20.00 4.91 -7.33
CA ILE A 339 -18.66 4.31 -7.33
C ILE A 339 -18.68 3.11 -8.30
N PRO A 340 -17.94 3.19 -9.43
CA PRO A 340 -17.92 2.12 -10.41
C PRO A 340 -17.26 0.86 -9.84
N PRO A 341 -17.73 -0.33 -10.24
CA PRO A 341 -17.09 -1.57 -9.88
C PRO A 341 -15.68 -1.66 -10.47
N LEU A 342 -14.83 -2.45 -9.85
CA LEU A 342 -13.40 -2.54 -10.16
C LEU A 342 -13.14 -2.97 -11.62
N ARG A 343 -14.01 -3.82 -12.19
CA ARG A 343 -13.96 -4.23 -13.61
C ARG A 343 -14.12 -3.10 -14.62
N GLU A 344 -14.72 -1.97 -14.23
CA GLU A 344 -14.87 -0.77 -15.08
C GLU A 344 -13.67 0.18 -14.98
N ARG A 345 -12.74 -0.06 -14.05
CA ARG A 345 -11.56 0.78 -13.79
C ARG A 345 -10.29 -0.08 -13.73
N LYS A 346 -9.99 -0.71 -14.86
CA LYS A 346 -8.90 -1.69 -14.96
C LYS A 346 -7.52 -1.12 -14.62
N ASP A 347 -7.30 0.17 -14.86
CA ASP A 347 -6.05 0.86 -14.52
C ASP A 347 -5.77 0.83 -13.01
N ASP A 348 -6.84 0.90 -12.20
CA ASP A 348 -6.73 0.82 -10.74
C ASP A 348 -6.35 -0.60 -10.28
N ILE A 349 -6.69 -1.66 -11.03
CA ILE A 349 -6.45 -3.04 -10.61
C ILE A 349 -4.96 -3.30 -10.43
N GLU A 350 -4.14 -3.00 -11.45
CA GLU A 350 -2.70 -3.22 -11.38
C GLU A 350 -2.06 -2.37 -10.27
N PHE A 351 -2.48 -1.11 -10.16
CA PHE A 351 -2.02 -0.22 -9.10
C PHE A 351 -2.34 -0.79 -7.70
N TYR A 352 -3.59 -1.22 -7.46
CA TYR A 352 -4.01 -1.80 -6.18
C TYR A 352 -3.30 -3.11 -5.88
N LEU A 353 -3.13 -4.00 -6.86
CA LEU A 353 -2.40 -5.26 -6.69
C LEU A 353 -0.97 -4.99 -6.20
N ASN A 354 -0.26 -4.07 -6.83
CA ASN A 354 1.10 -3.71 -6.44
C ASN A 354 1.14 -3.03 -5.06
N HIS A 355 0.21 -2.11 -4.80
CA HIS A 355 0.12 -1.40 -3.53
C HIS A 355 -0.13 -2.37 -2.35
N PHE A 356 -1.15 -3.21 -2.44
CA PHE A 356 -1.47 -4.16 -1.38
C PHE A 356 -0.40 -5.24 -1.25
N LEU A 357 0.23 -5.68 -2.34
CA LEU A 357 1.31 -6.65 -2.26
C LEU A 357 2.51 -6.08 -1.46
N GLU A 358 2.84 -4.81 -1.68
CA GLU A 358 3.86 -4.11 -0.91
C GLU A 358 3.45 -3.94 0.56
N GLU A 359 2.23 -3.49 0.82
CA GLU A 359 1.70 -3.31 2.18
C GLU A 359 1.73 -4.62 2.98
N VAL A 360 1.27 -5.73 2.39
CA VAL A 360 1.23 -7.04 3.06
C VAL A 360 2.64 -7.62 3.21
N SER A 361 3.51 -7.49 2.20
CA SER A 361 4.89 -7.97 2.28
C SER A 361 5.67 -7.29 3.42
N LEU A 362 5.48 -5.97 3.61
CA LEU A 362 6.09 -5.21 4.69
C LEU A 362 5.59 -5.67 6.08
N LYS A 363 4.29 -5.97 6.21
CA LYS A 363 3.71 -6.45 7.47
C LYS A 363 4.21 -7.83 7.88
N VAL A 364 4.42 -8.73 6.90
CA VAL A 364 4.84 -10.12 7.14
C VAL A 364 6.36 -10.28 7.18
N GLY A 365 7.13 -9.28 6.72
CA GLY A 365 8.60 -9.30 6.76
C GLY A 365 9.22 -10.18 5.68
N ILE A 366 8.51 -10.40 4.56
CA ILE A 366 8.98 -11.21 3.43
C ILE A 366 9.56 -10.28 2.36
N THR A 367 10.57 -10.77 1.62
CA THR A 367 11.13 -10.10 0.45
C THR A 367 10.04 -9.81 -0.59
N ARG A 368 10.05 -8.61 -1.17
CA ARG A 368 9.02 -8.16 -2.12
C ARG A 368 8.82 -9.17 -3.25
N LYS A 369 7.61 -9.74 -3.33
CA LYS A 369 7.20 -10.59 -4.46
C LYS A 369 6.67 -9.75 -5.62
N ARG A 370 6.57 -10.36 -6.81
CA ARG A 370 5.96 -9.74 -8.00
C ARG A 370 5.01 -10.73 -8.66
N PHE A 371 3.91 -10.25 -9.24
CA PHE A 371 3.06 -11.08 -10.09
C PHE A 371 3.77 -11.37 -11.42
N THR A 372 3.63 -12.60 -11.93
CA THR A 372 4.05 -12.92 -13.31
C THR A 372 3.16 -12.18 -14.31
N ARG A 373 3.65 -11.97 -15.55
CA ARG A 373 2.82 -11.40 -16.62
C ARG A 373 1.53 -12.19 -16.84
N ARG A 374 1.61 -13.52 -16.71
CA ARG A 374 0.47 -14.43 -16.85
C ARG A 374 -0.56 -14.21 -15.74
N ALA A 375 -0.11 -14.10 -14.49
CA ALA A 375 -0.97 -13.81 -13.34
C ALA A 375 -1.61 -12.42 -13.46
N LEU A 376 -0.85 -11.38 -13.83
CA LEU A 376 -1.39 -10.05 -14.04
C LEU A 376 -2.45 -10.03 -15.14
N SER A 377 -2.19 -10.67 -16.28
CA SER A 377 -3.15 -10.77 -17.37
C SER A 377 -4.45 -11.42 -16.90
N PHE A 378 -4.34 -12.52 -16.14
CA PHE A 378 -5.50 -13.19 -15.54
C PHE A 378 -6.29 -12.28 -14.59
N LEU A 379 -5.59 -11.55 -13.71
CA LEU A 379 -6.20 -10.67 -12.71
C LEU A 379 -6.87 -9.43 -13.32
N LEU A 380 -6.32 -8.86 -14.38
CA LEU A 380 -6.92 -7.72 -15.12
C LEU A 380 -8.22 -8.10 -15.85
N GLU A 381 -8.37 -9.38 -16.13
CA GLU A 381 -9.44 -9.94 -16.92
C GLU A 381 -10.56 -10.56 -16.07
N TYR A 382 -10.32 -10.76 -14.78
CA TYR A 382 -11.29 -11.23 -13.81
C TYR A 382 -12.36 -10.17 -13.51
N SER A 383 -13.59 -10.60 -13.20
CA SER A 383 -14.75 -9.71 -13.03
C SER A 383 -14.79 -8.97 -11.69
N TRP A 384 -14.02 -9.43 -10.69
CA TRP A 384 -13.92 -8.84 -9.35
C TRP A 384 -15.28 -8.62 -8.66
N PRO A 385 -16.11 -9.66 -8.47
CA PRO A 385 -17.44 -9.53 -7.83
C PRO A 385 -17.40 -8.95 -6.42
N GLY A 386 -16.31 -9.13 -5.67
CA GLY A 386 -16.11 -8.53 -4.35
C GLY A 386 -15.23 -7.27 -4.36
N ASN A 387 -14.92 -6.73 -5.55
CA ASN A 387 -14.21 -5.47 -5.75
C ASN A 387 -12.89 -5.40 -4.95
N ILE A 388 -12.60 -4.25 -4.30
CA ILE A 388 -11.33 -4.03 -3.57
C ILE A 388 -11.19 -4.99 -2.39
N ARG A 389 -12.30 -5.36 -1.73
CA ARG A 389 -12.30 -6.30 -0.60
C ARG A 389 -11.82 -7.68 -1.04
N GLU A 390 -12.29 -8.18 -2.18
CA GLU A 390 -11.82 -9.43 -2.77
C GLU A 390 -10.36 -9.30 -3.22
N LEU A 391 -9.99 -8.21 -3.91
CA LEU A 391 -8.62 -7.98 -4.37
C LEU A 391 -7.61 -8.07 -3.23
N LYS A 392 -7.87 -7.41 -2.10
CA LYS A 392 -6.99 -7.48 -0.93
C LYS A 392 -6.85 -8.92 -0.40
N ASN A 393 -7.97 -9.64 -0.28
CA ASN A 393 -7.96 -11.05 0.16
C ASN A 393 -7.20 -11.96 -0.82
N VAL A 394 -7.36 -11.75 -2.13
CA VAL A 394 -6.63 -12.49 -3.17
C VAL A 394 -5.13 -12.25 -3.06
N VAL A 395 -4.69 -10.99 -2.89
CA VAL A 395 -3.27 -10.65 -2.70
C VAL A 395 -2.69 -11.32 -1.46
N GLU A 396 -3.41 -11.27 -0.33
CA GLU A 396 -3.00 -11.93 0.91
C GLU A 396 -2.87 -13.44 0.72
N GLN A 397 -3.86 -14.11 0.13
CA GLN A 397 -3.83 -15.55 -0.13
C GLN A 397 -2.72 -15.97 -1.09
N ALA A 398 -2.50 -15.19 -2.15
CA ALA A 398 -1.46 -15.47 -3.14
C ALA A 398 -0.06 -15.30 -2.56
N LEU A 399 0.14 -14.37 -1.61
CA LEU A 399 1.40 -14.21 -0.90
C LEU A 399 1.75 -15.46 -0.09
N TRP A 400 0.78 -16.05 0.61
CA TRP A 400 0.94 -17.27 1.41
C TRP A 400 1.13 -18.52 0.57
N SER A 401 0.47 -18.60 -0.59
CA SER A 401 0.49 -19.78 -1.46
C SER A 401 1.75 -19.86 -2.32
N SER A 402 2.29 -18.70 -2.73
CA SER A 402 3.45 -18.64 -3.63
C SER A 402 4.77 -19.01 -2.95
N ARG A 403 5.63 -19.72 -3.69
CA ARG A 403 7.02 -20.01 -3.29
C ARG A 403 7.98 -19.09 -4.04
N GLY A 404 9.03 -18.61 -3.37
CA GLY A 404 10.04 -17.72 -3.97
C GLY A 404 9.57 -16.27 -4.12
N THR A 405 10.07 -15.59 -5.16
CA THR A 405 9.89 -14.13 -5.37
C THR A 405 8.78 -13.77 -6.37
N SER A 406 8.13 -14.76 -6.97
CA SER A 406 7.08 -14.55 -7.99
C SER A 406 5.76 -15.21 -7.60
N ILE A 407 4.65 -14.56 -7.92
CA ILE A 407 3.27 -15.07 -7.78
C ILE A 407 2.74 -15.37 -9.18
N ASP A 408 2.44 -16.63 -9.46
CA ASP A 408 1.87 -17.06 -10.75
C ASP A 408 0.39 -17.48 -10.60
N VAL A 409 -0.30 -17.76 -11.71
CA VAL A 409 -1.73 -18.15 -11.73
C VAL A 409 -2.02 -19.33 -10.80
N GLY A 410 -1.07 -20.27 -10.66
CA GLY A 410 -1.19 -21.41 -9.76
C GLY A 410 -1.38 -21.03 -8.29
N ASP A 411 -0.83 -19.90 -7.87
CA ASP A 411 -0.85 -19.42 -6.49
C ASP A 411 -2.12 -18.61 -6.17
N LEU A 412 -2.94 -18.30 -7.18
CA LEU A 412 -4.20 -17.58 -6.99
C LEU A 412 -5.30 -18.52 -6.44
N PRO A 413 -6.30 -17.98 -5.73
CA PRO A 413 -7.38 -18.78 -5.17
C PRO A 413 -8.15 -19.60 -6.21
N GLU A 414 -8.47 -20.86 -5.86
CA GLU A 414 -9.13 -21.80 -6.76
C GLU A 414 -10.50 -21.32 -7.28
N TYR A 415 -11.26 -20.58 -6.46
CA TYR A 415 -12.56 -20.06 -6.90
C TYR A 415 -12.44 -19.10 -8.09
N MET A 416 -11.34 -18.37 -8.21
CA MET A 416 -11.14 -17.47 -9.35
C MET A 416 -10.90 -18.25 -10.64
N LYS A 417 -10.24 -19.42 -10.55
CA LYS A 417 -9.94 -20.30 -11.68
C LYS A 417 -11.22 -20.96 -12.22
N LYS A 418 -12.20 -21.23 -11.35
CA LYS A 418 -13.49 -21.86 -11.73
C LYS A 418 -14.44 -20.92 -12.47
N VAL A 419 -14.37 -19.61 -12.22
CA VAL A 419 -15.32 -18.63 -12.77
C VAL A 419 -15.05 -18.29 -14.26
N ARG A 420 -13.95 -18.79 -14.83
CA ARG A 420 -13.51 -18.44 -16.21
C ARG A 420 -13.38 -19.60 -17.19
N PHE A 421 -13.77 -20.79 -16.78
CA PHE A 421 -14.07 -21.84 -17.72
C PHE A 421 -15.57 -22.14 -17.55
N PRO A 422 -16.46 -21.82 -18.51
CA PRO A 422 -17.50 -22.82 -18.76
C PRO A 422 -16.73 -24.12 -18.89
N GLU A 423 -17.08 -25.09 -18.06
CA GLU A 423 -16.42 -26.38 -17.99
C GLU A 423 -15.79 -26.72 -19.34
N GLU A 424 -14.47 -26.90 -19.36
CA GLU A 424 -13.90 -27.89 -20.27
C GLU A 424 -14.63 -29.18 -19.93
N GLY A 425 -15.81 -29.36 -20.54
CA GLY A 425 -16.54 -30.60 -20.48
C GLY A 425 -15.58 -31.62 -21.05
N ASN A 426 -15.06 -32.47 -20.17
CA ASN A 426 -14.35 -33.72 -20.43
C ASN A 426 -14.27 -34.14 -21.92
N GLY A 427 -13.45 -33.42 -22.68
CA GLY A 427 -13.37 -33.58 -24.12
C GLY A 427 -12.19 -32.78 -24.62
N ARG A 428 -11.06 -33.47 -24.81
CA ARG A 428 -9.91 -32.95 -25.57
C ARG A 428 -10.43 -32.38 -26.89
N LEU A 429 -10.53 -31.05 -26.99
CA LEU A 429 -10.73 -30.40 -28.28
C LEU A 429 -9.56 -30.81 -29.17
N THR A 430 -9.87 -31.37 -30.33
CA THR A 430 -8.87 -31.70 -31.33
C THR A 430 -8.24 -30.40 -31.85
N LEU A 431 -6.98 -30.45 -32.31
CA LEU A 431 -6.29 -29.29 -32.91
C LEU A 431 -7.15 -28.61 -33.99
N ARG A 432 -7.95 -29.41 -34.70
CA ARG A 432 -8.88 -28.94 -35.72
C ARG A 432 -9.99 -28.04 -35.16
N GLU A 433 -10.57 -28.38 -34.02
CA GLU A 433 -11.63 -27.58 -33.39
C GLU A 433 -11.09 -26.29 -32.78
N TYR A 434 -9.85 -26.31 -32.26
CA TYR A 434 -9.18 -25.11 -31.80
C TYR A 434 -8.90 -24.13 -32.94
N LEU A 435 -8.37 -24.63 -34.06
CA LEU A 435 -8.14 -23.83 -35.26
C LEU A 435 -9.44 -23.29 -35.85
N ASP A 436 -10.51 -24.09 -35.86
CA ASP A 436 -11.82 -23.65 -36.36
C ASP A 436 -12.43 -22.54 -35.49
N ARG A 437 -12.28 -22.60 -34.16
CA ARG A 437 -12.71 -21.51 -33.24
C ARG A 437 -11.88 -20.23 -33.41
N ALA A 438 -10.55 -20.36 -33.48
CA ALA A 438 -9.66 -19.23 -33.69
C ALA A 438 -9.94 -18.54 -35.03
N GLU A 439 -10.16 -19.34 -36.09
CA GLU A 439 -10.55 -18.86 -37.42
C GLU A 439 -11.91 -18.15 -37.40
N ARG A 440 -12.92 -18.71 -36.73
CA ARG A 440 -14.23 -18.07 -36.58
C ARG A 440 -14.13 -16.73 -35.85
N SER A 441 -13.37 -16.67 -34.75
CA SER A 441 -13.19 -15.44 -33.96
C SER A 441 -12.50 -14.34 -34.76
N ALA A 442 -11.43 -14.67 -35.49
CA ALA A 442 -10.71 -13.73 -36.34
C ALA A 442 -11.61 -13.15 -37.45
N ILE A 443 -12.48 -13.98 -38.05
CA ILE A 443 -13.42 -13.54 -39.08
C ILE A 443 -14.46 -12.56 -38.52
N ILE A 444 -15.02 -12.84 -37.33
CA ILE A 444 -16.01 -11.96 -36.69
C ILE A 444 -15.38 -10.61 -36.31
N ASP A 445 -14.18 -10.61 -35.72
CA ASP A 445 -13.48 -9.37 -35.34
C ASP A 445 -13.16 -8.50 -36.57
N ALA A 446 -12.67 -9.12 -37.66
CA ALA A 446 -12.42 -8.40 -38.91
C ALA A 446 -13.70 -7.82 -39.54
N LEU A 447 -14.83 -8.55 -39.48
CA LEU A 447 -16.13 -8.06 -39.97
C LEU A 447 -16.66 -6.89 -39.15
N LYS A 448 -16.48 -6.92 -37.81
CA LYS A 448 -16.85 -5.81 -36.91
C LYS A 448 -16.00 -4.57 -37.18
N ARG A 449 -14.67 -4.72 -37.26
CA ARG A 449 -13.75 -3.61 -37.58
C ARG A 449 -13.98 -3.01 -38.97
N ALA A 450 -14.45 -3.83 -39.91
CA ALA A 450 -14.82 -3.39 -41.25
C ALA A 450 -16.24 -2.79 -41.35
N GLY A 451 -16.98 -2.65 -40.24
CA GLY A 451 -18.34 -2.12 -40.24
C GLY A 451 -19.30 -2.92 -41.11
N GLY A 452 -19.16 -4.26 -41.13
CA GLY A 452 -19.95 -5.16 -41.97
C GLY A 452 -19.51 -5.23 -43.44
N SER A 453 -18.51 -4.44 -43.87
CA SER A 453 -17.99 -4.53 -45.23
C SER A 453 -17.14 -5.79 -45.44
N ARG A 454 -17.70 -6.77 -46.15
CA ARG A 454 -17.05 -8.07 -46.42
C ARG A 454 -15.77 -7.95 -47.25
N THR A 455 -15.67 -6.93 -48.12
CA THR A 455 -14.47 -6.70 -48.93
C THR A 455 -13.32 -6.22 -48.05
N ARG A 456 -13.59 -5.24 -47.17
CA ARG A 456 -12.59 -4.68 -46.27
C ARG A 456 -12.19 -5.67 -45.16
N ALA A 457 -13.12 -6.50 -44.70
CA ALA A 457 -12.80 -7.59 -43.77
C ALA A 457 -11.87 -8.64 -44.38
N ALA A 458 -12.01 -8.93 -45.68
CA ALA A 458 -11.14 -9.87 -46.38
C ALA A 458 -9.70 -9.32 -46.50
N GLU A 459 -9.56 -8.03 -46.81
CA GLU A 459 -8.28 -7.32 -46.84
C GLU A 459 -7.58 -7.33 -45.46
N LEU A 460 -8.32 -7.03 -44.38
CA LEU A 460 -7.77 -7.07 -43.01
C LEU A 460 -7.25 -8.45 -42.61
N LEU A 461 -7.83 -9.52 -43.16
CA LEU A 461 -7.43 -10.90 -42.90
C LEU A 461 -6.38 -11.41 -43.89
N GLY A 462 -5.97 -10.62 -44.89
CA GLY A 462 -5.08 -11.05 -45.96
C GLY A 462 -5.67 -12.16 -46.85
N LEU A 463 -7.01 -12.24 -46.94
CA LEU A 463 -7.73 -13.27 -47.69
C LEU A 463 -8.38 -12.68 -48.94
N HIS A 464 -8.50 -13.51 -49.98
CA HIS A 464 -9.36 -13.18 -51.13
C HIS A 464 -10.84 -13.20 -50.72
N ARG A 465 -11.66 -12.30 -51.30
CA ARG A 465 -13.09 -12.14 -50.95
C ARG A 465 -13.90 -13.45 -51.04
N SER A 466 -13.63 -14.28 -52.04
CA SER A 466 -14.28 -15.59 -52.20
C SER A 466 -13.87 -16.60 -51.11
N ALA A 467 -12.64 -16.53 -50.61
CA ALA A 467 -12.15 -17.39 -49.53
C ALA A 467 -12.80 -17.02 -48.19
N LEU A 468 -12.97 -15.72 -47.91
CA LEU A 468 -13.72 -15.25 -46.74
C LEU A 468 -15.16 -15.77 -46.76
N PHE A 469 -15.86 -15.66 -47.89
CA PHE A 469 -17.23 -16.17 -48.03
C PHE A 469 -17.35 -17.67 -47.75
N LYS A 470 -16.40 -18.47 -48.25
CA LYS A 470 -16.37 -19.91 -48.01
C LYS A 470 -16.15 -20.23 -46.53
N LYS A 471 -15.28 -19.48 -45.85
CA LYS A 471 -15.02 -19.64 -44.41
C LYS A 471 -16.20 -19.16 -43.55
N MET A 472 -16.86 -18.06 -43.93
CA MET A 472 -18.08 -17.60 -43.24
C MET A 472 -19.20 -18.64 -43.31
N ARG A 473 -19.41 -19.28 -44.47
CA ARG A 473 -20.38 -20.37 -44.62
C ARG A 473 -19.97 -21.62 -43.83
N LYS A 474 -18.69 -22.00 -43.89
CA LYS A 474 -18.15 -23.14 -43.12
C LYS A 474 -18.40 -22.97 -41.62
N HIS A 475 -18.24 -21.75 -41.11
CA HIS A 475 -18.37 -21.43 -39.70
C HIS A 475 -19.77 -20.95 -39.30
N GLY A 476 -20.75 -20.91 -40.22
CA GLY A 476 -22.12 -20.49 -39.90
C GLY A 476 -22.25 -19.06 -39.37
N ILE A 477 -21.45 -18.12 -39.90
CA ILE A 477 -21.46 -16.71 -39.48
C ILE A 477 -22.53 -15.95 -40.28
N GLU A 478 -23.58 -15.49 -39.60
CA GLU A 478 -24.69 -14.73 -40.17
C GLU A 478 -24.60 -13.22 -39.88
N GLU A 479 -25.28 -12.39 -40.68
CA GLU A 479 -25.24 -10.91 -40.53
C GLU A 479 -25.73 -10.40 -39.17
N ARG A 480 -26.60 -11.17 -38.50
CA ARG A 480 -27.13 -10.84 -37.17
C ARG A 480 -26.08 -10.86 -36.06
N GLU A 481 -24.98 -11.61 -36.25
CA GLU A 481 -23.87 -11.67 -35.28
C GLU A 481 -22.88 -10.49 -35.44
N ILE A 482 -22.99 -9.74 -36.55
CA ILE A 482 -22.10 -8.63 -36.92
C ILE A 482 -22.62 -7.30 -36.34
N TRP A 483 -23.96 -7.16 -36.25
CA TRP A 483 -24.66 -6.00 -35.72
C TRP A 483 -25.47 -6.45 -34.49
N GLY A 484 -24.79 -6.55 -33.35
CA GLY A 484 -25.46 -6.77 -32.06
C GLY A 484 -26.29 -5.57 -31.65
#